data_AF-A0AAU2XDC6-F1
#
_entry.id   AF-A0AAU2XDC6-F1
#
_cell.length_a   1.000
_cell.length_b   1.000
_cell.length_c   1.000
_cell.angle_alpha   90.00
_cell.angle_beta   90.00
_cell.angle_gamma   90.00
#
_symmetry.space_group_name_H-M   'P 1'
#
loop_
_entity.id
_entity.type
_entity.pdbx_description
1 polymer ?
#
loop_
_entity_poly.entity_id
_entity_poly.type
_entity_poly.pdbx_seq_one_letter_code
_entity_poly.pdbx_strand_id
1 'polypeptide(L)'
;MPDFSIDYSNLYEIQSKLRTLAQQADDSGGSNAFRELGNAVASERRAALGSATLSASFNYFFHHSKSRTDAAKEGLTQLADTFKAVSDVFFDADSQISGAAGLMTTSLGIDQWQNQQEAYQEWQSDKDAWDRYLAEIGATDYFRDHPDEVSIRGVCHADDAPGWCEAWRARGEDSAPPHPGDAPPKPPDSPPTSYHYQDENGTIDVSVELDENNNIIKETQSITNPDGQKFSTTTTYNGAPEWHGEGDNRYDARDYTITTTYGDGTTSTSTVTVNQDGTGSMVVTGGDTTEYYIRNGPKDEWIPDPAHEDDDDPVPIIT
;
A
#
# COMPACT_ATOMS: atom_id res chain seq x y z
N MET A 1 -15.25 -5.95 -0.88
CA MET A 1 -14.46 -4.78 -0.46
C MET A 1 -13.90 -5.08 0.91
N PRO A 2 -12.79 -5.83 0.99
CA PRO A 2 -11.93 -5.73 2.16
C PRO A 2 -11.48 -4.28 2.18
N ASP A 3 -12.14 -3.52 3.03
CA ASP A 3 -11.76 -2.16 3.34
C ASP A 3 -10.41 -2.26 4.03
N PHE A 4 -9.42 -1.51 3.54
CA PHE A 4 -8.32 -1.13 4.42
C PHE A 4 -8.96 -0.16 5.41
N SER A 5 -9.72 -0.69 6.38
CA SER A 5 -10.38 0.09 7.42
C SER A 5 -9.33 0.55 8.44
N ILE A 6 -8.32 1.29 7.96
CA ILE A 6 -7.86 2.43 8.72
C ILE A 6 -9.07 3.35 8.70
N ASP A 7 -9.84 3.36 9.79
CA ASP A 7 -10.96 4.27 9.92
C ASP A 7 -10.39 5.70 9.84
N TYR A 8 -10.44 6.28 8.65
CA TYR A 8 -9.88 7.59 8.34
C TYR A 8 -10.55 8.66 9.17
N SER A 9 -11.84 8.47 9.49
CA SER A 9 -12.57 9.34 10.39
C SER A 9 -11.99 9.25 11.79
N ASN A 10 -11.64 8.05 12.27
CA ASN A 10 -10.90 7.89 13.53
C ASN A 10 -9.50 8.47 13.46
N LEU A 11 -8.76 8.40 12.35
CA LEU A 11 -7.43 9.03 12.26
C LEU A 11 -7.52 10.56 12.28
N TYR A 12 -8.45 11.16 11.52
CA TYR A 12 -8.73 12.59 11.59
C TYR A 12 -9.30 13.01 12.95
N GLU A 13 -10.09 12.15 13.59
CA GLU A 13 -10.62 12.37 14.93
C GLU A 13 -9.53 12.25 15.99
N ILE A 14 -8.62 11.28 15.89
CA ILE A 14 -7.43 11.12 16.72
C ILE A 14 -6.53 12.32 16.53
N GLN A 15 -6.26 12.74 15.30
CA GLN A 15 -5.52 13.97 15.00
C GLN A 15 -6.16 15.18 15.67
N SER A 16 -7.47 15.37 15.50
CA SER A 16 -8.24 16.46 16.08
C SER A 16 -8.23 16.42 17.62
N LYS A 17 -8.39 15.23 18.20
CA LYS A 17 -8.34 14.97 19.64
C LYS A 17 -6.94 15.22 20.19
N LEU A 18 -5.88 14.81 19.51
CA LEU A 18 -4.49 15.05 19.88
C LEU A 18 -4.15 16.54 19.83
N ARG A 19 -4.61 17.27 18.80
CA ARG A 19 -4.47 18.73 18.72
C ARG A 19 -5.27 19.44 19.81
N THR A 20 -6.50 18.98 20.08
CA THR A 20 -7.34 19.51 21.15
C THR A 20 -6.71 19.24 22.51
N LEU A 21 -6.15 18.06 22.73
CA LEU A 21 -5.41 17.70 23.95
C LEU A 21 -4.14 18.52 24.10
N ALA A 22 -3.40 18.75 23.00
CA ALA A 22 -2.24 19.63 22.97
C ALA A 22 -2.61 21.09 23.31
N GLN A 23 -3.79 21.54 22.86
CA GLN A 23 -4.33 22.87 23.16
C GLN A 23 -4.85 23.00 24.60
N GLN A 24 -5.51 21.97 25.13
CA GLN A 24 -5.93 21.88 26.53
C GLN A 24 -4.73 21.78 27.49
N ALA A 25 -3.66 21.12 27.05
CA ALA A 25 -2.38 21.10 27.74
C ALA A 25 -1.73 22.50 27.74
N ASP A 26 -1.87 23.28 26.66
CA ASP A 26 -1.41 24.69 26.59
C ASP A 26 -2.13 25.59 27.61
N ASP A 27 -3.41 25.30 27.87
CA ASP A 27 -4.20 25.93 28.93
C ASP A 27 -3.81 25.43 30.34
N SER A 28 -2.82 24.54 30.45
CA SER A 28 -2.24 23.99 31.69
C SER A 28 -3.22 23.22 32.59
N GLY A 29 -4.33 22.71 32.04
CA GLY A 29 -5.26 21.82 32.76
C GLY A 29 -5.88 22.39 34.03
N GLY A 30 -5.85 23.72 34.22
CA GLY A 30 -6.28 24.37 35.46
C GLY A 30 -6.62 25.85 35.26
N SER A 31 -7.42 26.40 36.18
CA SER A 31 -7.99 27.75 36.12
C SER A 31 -6.97 28.85 35.77
N ASN A 32 -7.42 29.89 35.04
CA ASN A 32 -6.63 31.07 34.65
C ASN A 32 -5.71 31.62 35.76
N ALA A 33 -6.12 31.51 37.02
CA ALA A 33 -5.35 31.94 38.18
C ALA A 33 -3.99 31.24 38.37
N PHE A 34 -3.86 29.94 38.05
CA PHE A 34 -2.58 29.22 38.20
C PHE A 34 -1.54 29.74 37.20
N ARG A 35 -1.98 29.96 35.95
CA ARG A 35 -1.16 30.50 34.86
C ARG A 35 -0.82 31.97 35.06
N GLU A 36 -1.80 32.79 35.47
CA GLU A 36 -1.59 34.20 35.79
C GLU A 36 -0.57 34.34 36.94
N LEU A 37 -0.73 33.58 38.01
CA LEU A 37 0.17 33.62 39.16
C LEU A 37 1.56 33.03 38.84
N GLY A 38 1.63 32.04 37.93
CA GLY A 38 2.88 31.43 37.45
C GLY A 38 3.73 32.38 36.64
N ASN A 39 3.08 33.15 35.76
CA ASN A 39 3.71 34.16 34.90
C ASN A 39 3.93 35.52 35.58
N ALA A 40 3.28 35.77 36.73
CA ALA A 40 3.41 37.01 37.48
C ALA A 40 4.86 37.26 37.96
N VAL A 41 5.24 38.54 38.00
CA VAL A 41 6.54 38.94 38.53
C VAL A 41 6.62 38.62 40.03
N ALA A 42 7.84 38.45 40.55
CA ALA A 42 8.06 37.96 41.92
C ALA A 42 7.33 38.78 43.00
N SER A 43 7.19 40.09 42.80
CA SER A 43 6.46 41.00 43.70
C SER A 43 4.95 40.72 43.73
N GLU A 44 4.33 40.49 42.58
CA GLU A 44 2.89 40.22 42.44
C GLU A 44 2.54 38.84 42.96
N ARG A 45 3.35 37.84 42.60
CA ARG A 45 3.18 36.48 43.12
C ARG A 45 3.39 36.40 44.63
N ARG A 46 4.33 37.17 45.16
CA ARG A 46 4.51 37.30 46.63
C ARG A 46 3.32 38.01 47.27
N ALA A 47 2.78 39.05 46.64
CA ALA A 47 1.61 39.75 47.16
C ALA A 47 0.37 38.84 47.21
N ALA A 48 0.20 37.96 46.23
CA ALA A 48 -0.90 37.00 46.17
C ALA A 48 -0.71 35.81 47.13
N LEU A 49 0.50 35.27 47.26
CA LEU A 49 0.80 34.09 48.09
C LEU A 49 1.18 34.42 49.54
N GLY A 50 1.37 35.70 49.87
CA GLY A 50 1.72 36.18 51.21
C GLY A 50 3.12 35.80 51.71
N SER A 51 3.91 35.05 50.93
CA SER A 51 5.20 34.52 51.32
C SER A 51 6.21 34.52 50.16
N ALA A 52 7.44 34.97 50.44
CA ALA A 52 8.53 34.91 49.48
C ALA A 52 8.96 33.47 49.18
N THR A 53 9.03 32.63 50.21
CA THR A 53 9.41 31.22 50.06
C THR A 53 8.37 30.47 49.23
N LEU A 54 7.08 30.69 49.50
CA LEU A 54 5.99 30.08 48.72
C LEU A 54 5.98 30.58 47.27
N SER A 55 6.25 31.87 47.04
CA SER A 55 6.40 32.46 45.70
C SER A 55 7.53 31.79 44.90
N ALA A 56 8.69 31.57 45.51
CA ALA A 56 9.82 30.92 44.85
C ALA A 56 9.56 29.44 44.54
N SER A 57 9.03 28.68 45.51
CA SER A 57 8.71 27.26 45.30
C SER A 57 7.60 27.07 44.25
N PHE A 58 6.59 27.93 44.26
CA PHE A 58 5.53 27.92 43.25
C PHE A 58 6.07 28.25 41.86
N ASN A 59 6.98 29.23 41.72
CA ASN A 59 7.61 29.57 40.44
C ASN A 59 8.40 28.39 39.86
N TYR A 60 9.18 27.70 40.69
CA TYR A 60 9.96 26.55 40.26
C TYR A 60 9.06 25.39 39.81
N PHE A 61 8.04 25.06 40.60
CA PHE A 61 7.04 24.06 40.24
C PHE A 61 6.31 24.42 38.95
N PHE A 62 5.90 25.69 38.80
CA PHE A 62 5.20 26.17 37.62
C PHE A 62 6.05 26.03 36.34
N HIS A 63 7.30 26.48 36.34
CA HIS A 63 8.15 26.38 35.14
C HIS A 63 8.55 24.94 34.81
N HIS A 64 8.75 24.10 35.82
CA HIS A 64 9.09 22.70 35.60
C HIS A 64 7.87 21.90 35.10
N SER A 65 6.68 22.20 35.62
CA SER A 65 5.42 21.65 35.12
C SER A 65 5.17 22.13 33.68
N LYS A 66 5.26 23.45 33.44
CA LYS A 66 5.10 24.06 32.11
C LYS A 66 6.04 23.46 31.08
N SER A 67 7.34 23.30 31.38
CA SER A 67 8.29 22.72 30.45
C SER A 67 7.96 21.27 30.06
N ARG A 68 7.44 20.47 31.00
CA ARG A 68 6.98 19.10 30.72
C ARG A 68 5.70 19.10 29.88
N THR A 69 4.78 20.02 30.16
CA THR A 69 3.55 20.20 29.39
C THR A 69 3.83 20.70 27.97
N ASP A 70 4.77 21.63 27.80
CA ASP A 70 5.20 22.14 26.49
C ASP A 70 5.85 21.00 25.66
N ALA A 71 6.66 20.13 26.28
CA ALA A 71 7.24 18.96 25.61
C ALA A 71 6.18 17.91 25.24
N ALA A 72 5.18 17.68 26.12
CA ALA A 72 4.06 16.80 25.81
C ALA A 72 3.21 17.35 24.64
N LYS A 73 3.00 18.67 24.59
CA LYS A 73 2.32 19.37 23.49
C LYS A 73 3.04 19.20 22.16
N GLU A 74 4.36 19.35 22.15
CA GLU A 74 5.19 19.15 20.95
C GLU A 74 5.08 17.70 20.46
N GLY A 75 5.19 16.72 21.36
CA GLY A 75 5.00 15.30 21.02
C GLY A 75 3.59 14.99 20.50
N LEU A 76 2.53 15.54 21.12
CA LEU A 76 1.15 15.38 20.66
C LEU A 76 0.91 16.02 19.28
N THR A 77 1.59 17.14 19.00
CA THR A 77 1.50 17.83 17.71
C THR A 77 2.23 17.06 16.62
N GLN A 78 3.45 16.57 16.88
CA GLN A 78 4.19 15.71 15.96
C GLN A 78 3.46 14.40 15.68
N LEU A 79 2.83 13.81 16.70
CA LEU A 79 1.99 12.63 16.53
C LEU A 79 0.76 12.94 15.66
N ALA A 80 0.10 14.08 15.90
CA ALA A 80 -1.01 14.53 15.05
C ALA A 80 -0.56 14.85 13.61
N ASP A 81 0.62 15.42 13.41
CA ASP A 81 1.18 15.69 12.08
C ASP A 81 1.54 14.39 11.35
N THR A 82 2.00 13.38 12.08
CA THR A 82 2.23 12.02 11.55
C THR A 82 0.92 11.37 11.13
N PHE A 83 -0.10 11.39 12.00
CA PHE A 83 -1.43 10.90 11.66
C PHE A 83 -2.05 11.66 10.49
N LYS A 84 -1.79 12.97 10.38
CA LYS A 84 -2.19 13.78 9.23
C LYS A 84 -1.46 13.39 7.96
N ALA A 85 -0.14 13.21 8.01
CA ALA A 85 0.66 12.83 6.85
C ALA A 85 0.25 11.44 6.34
N VAL A 86 0.02 10.49 7.26
CA VAL A 86 -0.56 9.19 6.93
C VAL A 86 -1.97 9.37 6.37
N SER A 87 -2.86 10.13 7.01
CA SER A 87 -4.22 10.33 6.51
C SER A 87 -4.28 11.06 5.17
N ASP A 88 -3.40 12.02 4.90
CA ASP A 88 -3.37 12.79 3.65
C ASP A 88 -2.81 11.93 2.51
N VAL A 89 -1.72 11.17 2.75
CA VAL A 89 -1.18 10.23 1.76
C VAL A 89 -2.20 9.13 1.48
N PHE A 90 -2.86 8.61 2.51
CA PHE A 90 -3.90 7.61 2.33
C PHE A 90 -5.18 8.21 1.75
N PHE A 91 -5.56 9.47 2.02
CA PHE A 91 -6.77 10.11 1.44
C PHE A 91 -6.57 10.54 -0.01
N ASP A 92 -5.39 11.05 -0.37
CA ASP A 92 -5.03 11.33 -1.76
C ASP A 92 -4.90 10.03 -2.55
N ALA A 93 -4.50 8.94 -1.88
CA ALA A 93 -4.58 7.59 -2.41
C ALA A 93 -6.05 7.07 -2.45
N ASP A 94 -6.88 7.24 -1.42
CA ASP A 94 -8.28 6.79 -1.23
C ASP A 94 -9.27 7.48 -2.19
N SER A 95 -9.03 8.76 -2.52
CA SER A 95 -9.75 9.44 -3.61
C SER A 95 -9.52 8.80 -4.99
N GLN A 96 -8.55 7.89 -5.09
CA GLN A 96 -8.28 7.02 -6.24
C GLN A 96 -8.41 5.51 -5.90
N ILE A 97 -8.64 5.14 -4.64
CA ILE A 97 -8.58 3.78 -4.09
C ILE A 97 -9.88 3.49 -3.36
N SER A 98 -10.83 2.89 -4.07
CA SER A 98 -11.95 2.20 -3.43
C SER A 98 -11.96 0.76 -3.95
N GLY A 99 -11.34 -0.13 -3.18
CA GLY A 99 -11.35 -1.60 -3.38
C GLY A 99 -10.01 -2.19 -3.83
N ALA A 100 -9.17 -2.65 -2.89
CA ALA A 100 -7.83 -3.15 -3.22
C ALA A 100 -7.56 -4.57 -2.69
N ALA A 101 -7.95 -5.57 -3.48
CA ALA A 101 -7.04 -6.67 -3.78
C ALA A 101 -6.67 -6.47 -5.27
N GLY A 102 -5.40 -6.15 -5.59
CA GLY A 102 -4.95 -5.91 -6.98
C GLY A 102 -4.64 -4.46 -7.40
N LEU A 103 -4.48 -3.50 -6.48
CA LEU A 103 -4.09 -2.13 -6.85
C LEU A 103 -2.59 -1.85 -6.74
N MET A 104 -1.83 -2.62 -5.93
CA MET A 104 -0.36 -2.61 -6.01
C MET A 104 0.14 -3.19 -7.33
N THR A 105 -0.54 -4.20 -7.89
CA THR A 105 -0.23 -4.68 -9.25
C THR A 105 -0.49 -3.61 -10.31
N THR A 106 -1.59 -2.86 -10.20
CA THR A 106 -1.92 -1.80 -11.15
C THR A 106 -0.97 -0.61 -11.02
N SER A 107 -0.65 -0.16 -9.79
CA SER A 107 0.24 0.99 -9.55
C SER A 107 1.71 0.68 -9.90
N LEU A 108 2.15 -0.56 -9.68
CA LEU A 108 3.47 -1.01 -10.10
C LEU A 108 3.54 -1.34 -11.59
N GLY A 109 2.40 -1.53 -12.27
CA GLY A 109 2.34 -1.93 -13.67
C GLY A 109 2.63 -3.41 -13.91
N ILE A 110 2.41 -4.27 -12.90
CA ILE A 110 2.56 -5.73 -13.00
C ILE A 110 1.58 -6.30 -14.04
N ASP A 111 0.32 -5.89 -14.03
CA ASP A 111 -0.69 -6.38 -14.99
C ASP A 111 -0.34 -5.93 -16.42
N GLN A 112 0.14 -4.69 -16.58
CA GLN A 112 0.63 -4.19 -17.86
C GLN A 112 1.84 -4.99 -18.34
N TRP A 113 2.77 -5.30 -17.45
CA TRP A 113 3.93 -6.13 -17.75
C TRP A 113 3.52 -7.55 -18.16
N GLN A 114 2.57 -8.18 -17.46
CA GLN A 114 2.07 -9.51 -17.79
C GLN A 114 1.42 -9.54 -19.18
N ASN A 115 0.54 -8.58 -19.46
CA ASN A 115 -0.10 -8.45 -20.78
C ASN A 115 0.92 -8.22 -21.91
N GLN A 116 1.97 -7.42 -21.66
CA GLN A 116 3.05 -7.22 -22.63
C GLN A 116 3.90 -8.47 -22.83
N GLN A 117 4.15 -9.23 -21.76
CA GLN A 117 4.88 -10.50 -21.84
C GLN A 117 4.11 -11.52 -22.66
N GLU A 118 2.81 -11.66 -22.41
CA GLU A 118 1.94 -12.57 -23.17
C GLU A 118 1.93 -12.20 -24.66
N ALA A 119 1.70 -10.93 -24.99
CA ALA A 119 1.71 -10.46 -26.38
C ALA A 119 3.07 -10.66 -27.07
N TYR A 120 4.17 -10.43 -26.36
CA TYR A 120 5.52 -10.64 -26.90
C TYR A 120 5.82 -12.13 -27.13
N GLN A 121 5.38 -13.01 -26.23
CA GLN A 121 5.54 -14.46 -26.37
C GLN A 121 4.69 -15.02 -27.51
N GLU A 122 3.45 -14.55 -27.67
CA GLU A 122 2.59 -14.90 -28.80
C GLU A 122 3.25 -14.49 -30.13
N TRP A 123 3.70 -13.24 -30.25
CA TRP A 123 4.43 -12.78 -31.43
C TRP A 123 5.69 -13.61 -31.72
N GLN A 124 6.46 -13.98 -30.69
CA GLN A 124 7.65 -14.82 -30.85
C GLN A 124 7.30 -16.21 -31.38
N SER A 125 6.21 -16.81 -30.89
CA SER A 125 5.71 -18.10 -31.37
C SER A 125 5.28 -18.03 -32.84
N ASP A 126 4.54 -16.99 -33.22
CA ASP A 126 4.12 -16.76 -34.61
C ASP A 126 5.31 -16.51 -35.52
N LYS A 127 6.30 -15.75 -35.04
CA LYS A 127 7.55 -15.51 -35.75
C LYS A 127 8.32 -16.80 -35.98
N ASP A 128 8.47 -17.64 -34.96
CA ASP A 128 9.16 -18.92 -35.08
C ASP A 128 8.43 -19.87 -36.03
N ALA A 129 7.10 -19.85 -36.04
CA ALA A 129 6.28 -20.63 -36.98
C ALA A 129 6.45 -20.13 -38.43
N TRP A 130 6.42 -18.82 -38.63
CA TRP A 130 6.63 -18.17 -39.92
C TRP A 130 8.04 -18.44 -40.47
N ASP A 131 9.08 -18.21 -39.67
CA ASP A 131 10.47 -18.42 -40.07
C ASP A 131 10.75 -19.89 -40.43
N ARG A 132 10.15 -20.83 -39.67
CA ARG A 132 10.21 -22.27 -39.98
C ARG A 132 9.52 -22.57 -41.31
N TYR A 133 8.33 -22.01 -41.54
CA TYR A 133 7.61 -22.18 -42.81
C TYR A 133 8.41 -21.66 -44.00
N LEU A 134 9.01 -20.46 -43.88
CA LEU A 134 9.87 -19.88 -44.90
C LEU A 134 11.07 -20.78 -45.20
N ALA A 135 11.71 -21.35 -44.18
CA ALA A 135 12.82 -22.28 -44.36
C ALA A 135 12.40 -23.56 -45.10
N GLU A 136 11.21 -24.08 -44.79
CA GLU A 136 10.68 -25.28 -45.43
C GLU A 136 10.34 -25.10 -46.91
N ILE A 137 9.89 -23.90 -47.32
CA ILE A 137 9.65 -23.59 -48.74
C ILE A 137 10.88 -23.02 -49.45
N GLY A 138 11.96 -22.73 -48.72
CA GLY A 138 13.20 -22.15 -49.29
C GLY A 138 13.13 -20.65 -49.54
N ALA A 139 12.26 -19.92 -48.82
CA ALA A 139 12.02 -18.49 -48.99
C ALA A 139 12.70 -17.60 -47.93
N THR A 140 13.44 -18.17 -46.96
CA THR A 140 14.06 -17.43 -45.85
C THR A 140 14.91 -16.25 -46.32
N ASP A 141 15.79 -16.47 -47.31
CA ASP A 141 16.66 -15.40 -47.82
C ASP A 141 15.87 -14.28 -48.50
N TYR A 142 14.79 -14.63 -49.22
CA TYR A 142 13.95 -13.66 -49.91
C TYR A 142 13.30 -12.67 -48.94
N PHE A 143 12.63 -13.17 -47.90
CA PHE A 143 11.93 -12.34 -46.92
C PHE A 143 12.88 -11.63 -45.94
N ARG A 144 14.10 -12.15 -45.73
CA ARG A 144 15.16 -11.40 -45.02
C ARG A 144 15.57 -10.16 -45.81
N ASP A 145 15.72 -10.30 -47.13
CA ASP A 145 16.20 -9.23 -47.99
C ASP A 145 15.06 -8.27 -48.42
N HIS A 146 13.80 -8.66 -48.21
CA HIS A 146 12.59 -7.88 -48.49
C HIS A 146 11.65 -7.83 -47.26
N PRO A 147 12.04 -7.13 -46.18
CA PRO A 147 11.29 -7.14 -44.92
C PRO A 147 9.90 -6.46 -45.00
N ASP A 148 9.69 -5.58 -45.99
CA ASP A 148 8.39 -4.92 -46.21
C ASP A 148 7.38 -5.83 -46.93
N GLU A 149 7.83 -6.94 -47.50
CA GLU A 149 6.97 -7.92 -48.16
C GLU A 149 6.39 -8.88 -47.13
N VAL A 150 5.09 -8.75 -46.86
CA VAL A 150 4.39 -9.58 -45.86
C VAL A 150 3.52 -10.69 -46.50
N SER A 151 3.39 -10.70 -47.83
CA SER A 151 2.43 -11.56 -48.54
C SER A 151 3.13 -12.55 -49.49
N ILE A 152 3.24 -13.81 -49.05
CA ILE A 152 3.71 -14.91 -49.91
C ILE A 152 2.85 -15.03 -51.17
N ARG A 153 1.52 -14.94 -51.02
CA ARG A 153 0.58 -14.99 -52.14
C ARG A 153 0.84 -13.86 -53.15
N GLY A 154 1.07 -12.64 -52.66
CA GLY A 154 1.39 -11.49 -53.51
C GLY A 154 2.65 -11.73 -54.35
N VAL A 155 3.72 -12.17 -53.71
CA VAL A 155 5.00 -12.47 -54.37
C VAL A 155 4.85 -13.61 -55.38
N CYS A 156 4.11 -14.67 -55.03
CA CYS A 156 3.97 -15.85 -55.88
C CYS A 156 2.95 -15.71 -57.01
N HIS A 157 2.18 -14.63 -57.07
CA HIS A 157 1.34 -14.29 -58.23
C HIS A 157 1.92 -13.19 -59.11
N ALA A 158 3.08 -12.62 -58.76
CA ALA A 158 3.79 -11.68 -59.61
C ALA A 158 4.33 -12.36 -60.87
N ASP A 159 4.53 -11.57 -61.95
CA ASP A 159 5.01 -12.07 -63.24
C ASP A 159 6.44 -12.66 -63.17
N ASP A 160 7.22 -12.26 -62.16
CA ASP A 160 8.59 -12.68 -61.87
C ASP A 160 8.71 -13.51 -60.58
N ALA A 161 7.69 -14.33 -60.30
CA ALA A 161 7.61 -15.17 -59.10
C ALA A 161 8.90 -16.01 -58.86
N PRO A 162 9.50 -15.93 -57.65
CA PRO A 162 10.67 -16.72 -57.29
C PRO A 162 10.44 -18.23 -57.35
N GLY A 163 11.51 -19.00 -57.55
CA GLY A 163 11.44 -20.47 -57.67
C GLY A 163 10.88 -21.18 -56.43
N TRP A 164 11.01 -20.60 -55.24
CA TRP A 164 10.45 -21.15 -54.00
C TRP A 164 8.91 -21.17 -54.00
N CYS A 165 8.26 -20.40 -54.88
CA CYS A 165 6.80 -20.39 -55.03
C CYS A 165 6.21 -21.72 -55.49
N GLU A 166 7.00 -22.58 -56.16
CA GLU A 166 6.56 -23.93 -56.51
C GLU A 166 6.33 -24.79 -55.26
N ALA A 167 7.23 -24.70 -54.28
CA ALA A 167 7.13 -25.41 -53.00
C ALA A 167 5.93 -24.92 -52.17
N TRP A 168 5.67 -23.62 -52.20
CA TRP A 168 4.46 -23.02 -51.59
C TRP A 168 3.17 -23.57 -52.23
N ARG A 169 3.04 -23.51 -53.57
CA ARG A 169 1.84 -24.02 -54.27
C ARG A 169 1.61 -25.51 -54.04
N ALA A 170 2.67 -26.31 -53.97
CA ALA A 170 2.58 -27.75 -53.69
C ALA A 170 1.99 -28.06 -52.30
N ARG A 171 2.15 -27.15 -51.34
CA ARG A 171 1.58 -27.26 -49.98
C ARG A 171 0.15 -26.72 -49.88
N GLY A 172 -0.31 -25.97 -50.89
CA GLY A 172 -1.59 -25.30 -50.92
C GLY A 172 -1.47 -23.82 -50.54
N GLU A 173 -2.23 -22.96 -51.22
CA GLU A 173 -2.07 -21.51 -51.11
C GLU A 173 -2.44 -20.94 -49.73
N ASP A 174 -3.24 -21.67 -48.95
CA ASP A 174 -3.65 -21.27 -47.59
C ASP A 174 -2.85 -22.02 -46.51
N SER A 175 -1.71 -22.62 -46.87
CA SER A 175 -0.86 -23.39 -45.95
C SER A 175 0.11 -22.55 -45.13
N ALA A 176 0.26 -21.27 -45.47
CA ALA A 176 1.16 -20.37 -44.74
C ALA A 176 0.54 -19.99 -43.37
N PRO A 177 1.33 -20.03 -42.28
CA PRO A 177 0.88 -19.45 -41.01
C PRO A 177 0.66 -17.94 -41.16
N PRO A 178 -0.05 -17.30 -40.22
CA PRO A 178 -0.18 -15.85 -40.21
C PRO A 178 1.21 -15.19 -40.18
N HIS A 179 1.38 -14.09 -40.91
CA HIS A 179 2.57 -13.27 -40.75
C HIS A 179 2.54 -12.63 -39.35
N PRO A 180 3.61 -12.72 -38.55
CA PRO A 180 3.62 -12.26 -37.15
C PRO A 180 3.44 -10.74 -37.01
N GLY A 181 3.73 -9.98 -38.07
CA GLY A 181 3.67 -8.52 -38.07
C GLY A 181 4.85 -7.89 -37.33
N ASP A 182 4.74 -6.61 -37.03
CA ASP A 182 5.77 -5.87 -36.30
C ASP A 182 5.92 -6.39 -34.87
N ALA A 183 7.16 -6.46 -34.40
CA ALA A 183 7.46 -6.89 -33.04
C ALA A 183 6.82 -5.93 -32.03
N PRO A 184 6.01 -6.41 -31.07
CA PRO A 184 5.60 -5.58 -29.96
C PRO A 184 6.83 -5.19 -29.12
N PRO A 185 6.77 -4.08 -28.37
CA PRO A 185 7.85 -3.69 -27.47
C PRO A 185 8.19 -4.83 -26.51
N LYS A 186 9.47 -5.24 -26.46
CA LYS A 186 9.89 -6.29 -25.52
C LYS A 186 9.77 -5.75 -24.09
N PRO A 187 8.93 -6.35 -23.23
CA PRO A 187 8.88 -6.00 -21.82
C PRO A 187 10.18 -6.36 -21.08
N PRO A 188 10.47 -5.72 -19.93
CA PRO A 188 11.57 -6.12 -19.06
C PRO A 188 11.50 -7.61 -18.69
N ASP A 189 12.64 -8.25 -18.46
CA ASP A 189 12.69 -9.70 -18.15
C ASP A 189 12.08 -10.03 -16.77
N SER A 190 11.89 -9.05 -15.90
CA SER A 190 11.30 -9.22 -14.56
C SER A 190 10.18 -8.20 -14.32
N PRO A 191 9.14 -8.57 -13.55
CA PRO A 191 8.04 -7.67 -13.25
C PRO A 191 8.53 -6.49 -12.40
N PRO A 192 7.87 -5.32 -12.52
CA PRO A 192 8.11 -4.20 -11.63
C PRO A 192 7.58 -4.52 -10.23
N THR A 193 8.48 -4.71 -9.27
CA THR A 193 8.11 -5.10 -7.89
C THR A 193 8.32 -4.01 -6.87
N SER A 194 8.73 -2.80 -7.27
CA SER A 194 8.99 -1.70 -6.34
C SER A 194 8.70 -0.33 -6.93
N TYR A 195 8.27 0.58 -6.08
CA TYR A 195 8.06 1.99 -6.36
C TYR A 195 8.67 2.85 -5.25
N HIS A 196 9.24 3.98 -5.65
CA HIS A 196 9.87 4.93 -4.74
C HIS A 196 9.43 6.34 -5.12
N TYR A 197 9.02 7.12 -4.13
CA TYR A 197 8.67 8.53 -4.27
C TYR A 197 9.29 9.35 -3.15
N GLN A 198 9.77 10.54 -3.47
CA GLN A 198 10.38 11.46 -2.51
C GLN A 198 10.05 12.91 -2.86
N ASP A 199 9.67 13.68 -1.85
CA ASP A 199 9.48 15.14 -1.94
C ASP A 199 9.94 15.85 -0.64
N GLU A 200 9.51 17.11 -0.46
CA GLU A 200 9.85 17.92 0.73
C GLU A 200 9.20 17.43 2.03
N ASN A 201 8.16 16.60 1.94
CA ASN A 201 7.38 16.07 3.07
C ASN A 201 7.76 14.64 3.43
N GLY A 202 8.67 14.00 2.70
CA GLY A 202 9.21 12.69 3.07
C GLY A 202 9.48 11.77 1.89
N THR A 203 9.51 10.48 2.20
CA THR A 203 9.78 9.40 1.25
C THR A 203 8.76 8.28 1.44
N ILE A 204 8.29 7.72 0.34
CA ILE A 204 7.41 6.55 0.29
C ILE A 204 8.12 5.48 -0.53
N ASP A 205 8.34 4.33 0.09
CA ASP A 205 8.84 3.12 -0.55
C ASP A 205 7.74 2.06 -0.53
N VAL A 206 7.51 1.46 -1.69
CA VAL A 206 6.56 0.36 -1.87
C VAL A 206 7.30 -0.79 -2.54
N SER A 207 7.13 -2.00 -2.04
CA SER A 207 7.67 -3.21 -2.67
C SER A 207 6.73 -4.38 -2.49
N VAL A 208 6.73 -5.29 -3.46
CA VAL A 208 5.98 -6.53 -3.42
C VAL A 208 6.89 -7.74 -3.67
N GLU A 209 6.56 -8.86 -3.04
CA GLU A 209 7.17 -10.16 -3.36
C GLU A 209 6.12 -11.02 -4.06
N LEU A 210 6.56 -11.69 -5.13
CA LEU A 210 5.72 -12.52 -5.96
C LEU A 210 6.06 -14.01 -5.79
N ASP A 211 5.07 -14.88 -5.99
CA ASP A 211 5.30 -16.33 -6.13
C ASP A 211 5.79 -16.70 -7.55
N GLU A 212 5.99 -18.01 -7.79
CA GLU A 212 6.42 -18.55 -9.09
C GLU A 212 5.46 -18.24 -10.24
N ASN A 213 4.20 -17.93 -9.94
CA ASN A 213 3.16 -17.59 -10.90
C ASN A 213 2.95 -16.06 -11.00
N ASN A 214 3.84 -15.26 -10.43
CA ASN A 214 3.75 -13.80 -10.35
C ASN A 214 2.55 -13.28 -9.54
N ASN A 215 1.99 -14.08 -8.63
CA ASN A 215 0.98 -13.58 -7.68
C ASN A 215 1.67 -12.88 -6.51
N ILE A 216 1.11 -11.76 -6.06
CA ILE A 216 1.58 -11.08 -4.85
C ILE A 216 1.36 -11.97 -3.62
N ILE A 217 2.44 -12.28 -2.91
CA ILE A 217 2.41 -13.00 -1.62
C ILE A 217 2.80 -12.11 -0.45
N LYS A 218 3.45 -10.98 -0.70
CA LYS A 218 3.79 -10.01 0.32
C LYS A 218 3.86 -8.61 -0.25
N GLU A 219 3.39 -7.64 0.53
CA GLU A 219 3.44 -6.23 0.23
C GLU A 219 4.11 -5.52 1.39
N THR A 220 5.06 -4.64 1.10
CA THR A 220 5.71 -3.81 2.10
C THR A 220 5.61 -2.37 1.66
N GLN A 221 5.08 -1.54 2.54
CA GLN A 221 5.09 -0.10 2.43
C GLN A 221 5.97 0.47 3.53
N SER A 222 6.71 1.53 3.20
CA SER A 222 7.42 2.33 4.17
C SER A 222 7.25 3.80 3.87
N ILE A 223 7.06 4.58 4.93
CA ILE A 223 7.00 6.03 4.89
C ILE A 223 8.09 6.56 5.80
N THR A 224 8.87 7.51 5.32
CA THR A 224 9.86 8.24 6.12
C THR A 224 9.51 9.71 6.10
N ASN A 225 9.31 10.33 7.28
CA ASN A 225 9.02 11.76 7.37
C ASN A 225 10.32 12.61 7.24
N PRO A 226 10.24 13.95 7.13
CA PRO A 226 11.41 14.81 6.95
C PRO A 226 12.38 14.77 8.14
N ASP A 227 11.86 14.44 9.33
CA ASP A 227 12.64 14.27 10.56
C ASP A 227 13.35 12.91 10.65
N GLY A 228 13.18 12.05 9.64
CA GLY A 228 13.82 10.74 9.54
C GLY A 228 13.12 9.62 10.32
N GLN A 229 11.93 9.87 10.90
CA GLN A 229 11.12 8.82 11.51
C GLN A 229 10.49 7.96 10.42
N LYS A 230 10.55 6.64 10.62
CA LYS A 230 10.11 5.65 9.65
C LYS A 230 8.94 4.85 10.18
N PHE A 231 7.91 4.70 9.36
CA PHE A 231 6.77 3.82 9.57
C PHE A 231 6.77 2.78 8.46
N SER A 232 6.53 1.52 8.79
CA SER A 232 6.44 0.47 7.77
C SER A 232 5.32 -0.51 8.07
N THR A 233 4.59 -0.88 7.03
CA THR A 233 3.53 -1.87 7.09
C THR A 233 3.87 -2.99 6.12
N THR A 234 3.79 -4.23 6.58
CA THR A 234 4.00 -5.42 5.76
C THR A 234 2.76 -6.29 5.82
N THR A 235 2.15 -6.54 4.68
CA THR A 235 1.05 -7.51 4.53
C THR A 235 1.61 -8.78 3.92
N THR A 236 1.42 -9.92 4.57
CA THR A 236 1.81 -11.24 4.06
C THR A 236 0.56 -12.07 3.84
N TYR A 237 0.36 -12.55 2.62
CA TYR A 237 -0.79 -13.36 2.24
C TYR A 237 -0.48 -14.84 2.39
N ASN A 238 -1.46 -15.62 2.85
CA ASN A 238 -1.33 -17.06 2.98
C ASN A 238 -1.67 -17.75 1.65
N GLY A 239 -0.66 -17.86 0.78
CA GLY A 239 -0.76 -18.58 -0.49
C GLY A 239 -1.25 -17.74 -1.68
N ALA A 240 -1.61 -18.45 -2.75
CA ALA A 240 -2.05 -17.86 -4.02
C ALA A 240 -3.47 -17.27 -3.91
N PRO A 241 -3.81 -16.21 -4.67
CA PRO A 241 -5.10 -15.52 -4.60
C PRO A 241 -6.32 -16.45 -4.67
N GLU A 242 -7.27 -16.27 -3.74
CA GLU A 242 -8.51 -17.05 -3.69
C GLU A 242 -9.69 -16.13 -4.00
N TRP A 243 -9.98 -15.98 -5.29
CA TRP A 243 -11.04 -15.07 -5.74
C TRP A 243 -12.44 -15.68 -5.63
N HIS A 244 -13.32 -14.99 -4.91
CA HIS A 244 -14.75 -15.30 -4.79
C HIS A 244 -15.62 -14.15 -5.28
N GLY A 245 -16.89 -14.44 -5.60
CA GLY A 245 -17.84 -13.46 -6.12
C GLY A 245 -17.68 -13.17 -7.62
N GLU A 246 -18.56 -12.31 -8.16
CA GLU A 246 -18.59 -11.93 -9.58
C GLU A 246 -18.67 -10.41 -9.75
N GLY A 247 -18.09 -9.89 -10.84
CA GLY A 247 -18.09 -8.47 -11.17
C GLY A 247 -17.56 -7.60 -10.02
N ASP A 248 -18.32 -6.55 -9.69
CA ASP A 248 -17.99 -5.59 -8.60
C ASP A 248 -18.10 -6.21 -7.19
N ASN A 249 -18.54 -7.46 -7.07
CA ASN A 249 -18.58 -8.21 -5.82
C ASN A 249 -17.44 -9.21 -5.70
N ARG A 250 -16.47 -9.20 -6.64
CA ARG A 250 -15.29 -10.05 -6.53
C ARG A 250 -14.40 -9.61 -5.36
N TYR A 251 -13.90 -10.56 -4.58
CA TYR A 251 -12.93 -10.33 -3.48
C TYR A 251 -11.97 -11.49 -3.34
N ASP A 252 -10.84 -11.21 -2.69
CA ASP A 252 -9.83 -12.20 -2.32
C ASP A 252 -10.13 -12.71 -0.90
N ALA A 253 -10.30 -14.02 -0.75
CA ALA A 253 -10.61 -14.68 0.52
C ALA A 253 -9.37 -15.28 1.19
N ARG A 254 -8.16 -14.91 0.76
CA ARG A 254 -6.95 -15.32 1.46
C ARG A 254 -6.92 -14.76 2.89
N ASP A 255 -6.46 -15.62 3.80
CA ASP A 255 -5.94 -15.18 5.09
C ASP A 255 -4.68 -14.34 4.88
N TYR A 256 -4.47 -13.36 5.75
CA TYR A 256 -3.29 -12.52 5.69
C TYR A 256 -2.88 -12.02 7.07
N THR A 257 -1.60 -11.66 7.19
CA THR A 257 -1.03 -11.05 8.38
C THR A 257 -0.47 -9.69 8.03
N ILE A 258 -0.89 -8.66 8.77
CA ILE A 258 -0.33 -7.32 8.69
C ILE A 258 0.62 -7.14 9.87
N THR A 259 1.83 -6.69 9.61
CA THR A 259 2.78 -6.26 10.64
C THR A 259 3.14 -4.81 10.41
N THR A 260 2.83 -3.96 11.39
CA THR A 260 3.17 -2.54 11.36
C THR A 260 4.32 -2.29 12.33
N THR A 261 5.36 -1.60 11.88
CA THR A 261 6.48 -1.12 12.68
C THR A 261 6.43 0.40 12.75
N TYR A 262 6.40 0.94 13.96
CA TYR A 262 6.32 2.38 14.21
C TYR A 262 7.72 3.00 14.34
N GLY A 263 7.79 4.34 14.32
CA GLY A 263 9.06 5.08 14.38
C GLY A 263 9.89 4.88 15.65
N ASP A 264 9.29 4.39 16.73
CA ASP A 264 9.97 4.01 17.97
C ASP A 264 10.47 2.56 17.98
N GLY A 265 10.24 1.82 16.89
CA GLY A 265 10.62 0.42 16.72
C GLY A 265 9.63 -0.59 17.33
N THR A 266 8.56 -0.14 17.97
CA THR A 266 7.49 -1.03 18.42
C THR A 266 6.70 -1.57 17.22
N THR A 267 6.02 -2.70 17.42
CA THR A 267 5.27 -3.38 16.37
C THR A 267 3.87 -3.76 16.80
N SER A 268 2.93 -3.72 15.87
CA SER A 268 1.63 -4.37 15.98
C SER A 268 1.47 -5.43 14.88
N THR A 269 0.77 -6.51 15.20
CA THR A 269 0.49 -7.61 14.28
C THR A 269 -1.01 -7.88 14.25
N SER A 270 -1.59 -7.80 13.07
CA SER A 270 -2.98 -8.17 12.80
C SER A 270 -3.01 -9.48 12.02
N THR A 271 -3.63 -10.52 12.57
CA THR A 271 -3.89 -11.78 11.87
C THR A 271 -5.33 -11.80 11.43
N VAL A 272 -5.56 -11.93 10.12
CA VAL A 272 -6.88 -11.90 9.52
C VAL A 272 -7.20 -13.25 8.89
N THR A 273 -8.37 -13.77 9.22
CA THR A 273 -8.97 -14.93 8.58
C THR A 273 -10.20 -14.49 7.78
N VAL A 274 -10.25 -14.87 6.51
CA VAL A 274 -11.36 -14.53 5.62
C VAL A 274 -12.05 -15.81 5.16
N ASN A 275 -13.36 -15.86 5.35
CA ASN A 275 -14.18 -16.97 4.89
C ASN A 275 -14.59 -16.78 3.42
N GLN A 276 -14.96 -17.88 2.78
CA GLN A 276 -15.39 -17.89 1.37
C GLN A 276 -16.65 -17.08 1.10
N ASP A 277 -17.49 -16.80 2.10
CA ASP A 277 -18.66 -15.92 1.97
C ASP A 277 -18.33 -14.43 2.23
N GLY A 278 -17.05 -14.13 2.51
CA GLY A 278 -16.56 -12.79 2.77
C GLY A 278 -16.65 -12.36 4.23
N THR A 279 -17.28 -13.15 5.10
CA THR A 279 -17.17 -12.96 6.55
C THR A 279 -15.73 -13.18 7.01
N GLY A 280 -15.38 -12.81 8.24
CA GLY A 280 -14.04 -13.07 8.75
C GLY A 280 -13.85 -12.68 10.20
N SER A 281 -12.68 -13.03 10.72
CA SER A 281 -12.17 -12.62 12.04
C SER A 281 -10.81 -11.95 11.90
N MET A 282 -10.52 -11.00 12.78
CA MET A 282 -9.23 -10.35 12.88
C MET A 282 -8.81 -10.27 14.34
N VAL A 283 -7.56 -10.61 14.61
CA VAL A 283 -6.93 -10.47 15.92
C VAL A 283 -5.76 -9.51 15.78
N VAL A 284 -5.79 -8.41 16.52
CA VAL A 284 -4.73 -7.40 16.55
C VAL A 284 -3.97 -7.53 17.87
N THR A 285 -2.65 -7.58 17.80
CA THR A 285 -1.76 -7.66 18.97
C THR A 285 -0.74 -6.54 18.90
N GLY A 286 -0.55 -5.82 20.01
CA GLY A 286 0.41 -4.72 20.10
C GLY A 286 0.80 -4.47 21.54
N GLY A 287 2.09 -4.64 21.87
CA GLY A 287 2.54 -4.59 23.26
C GLY A 287 1.84 -5.67 24.10
N ASP A 288 1.18 -5.24 25.19
CA ASP A 288 0.41 -6.11 26.10
C ASP A 288 -1.09 -6.16 25.76
N THR A 289 -1.54 -5.49 24.69
CA THR A 289 -2.94 -5.40 24.29
C THR A 289 -3.27 -6.37 23.17
N THR A 290 -4.45 -7.00 23.24
CA THR A 290 -5.02 -7.83 22.18
C THR A 290 -6.46 -7.41 21.93
N GLU A 291 -6.81 -7.16 20.67
CA GLU A 291 -8.15 -6.73 20.24
C GLU A 291 -8.71 -7.73 19.22
N TYR A 292 -10.02 -7.96 19.29
CA TYR A 292 -10.72 -8.93 18.46
C TYR A 292 -11.78 -8.23 17.63
N TYR A 293 -11.85 -8.57 16.34
CA TYR A 293 -12.79 -8.00 15.39
C TYR A 293 -13.43 -9.08 14.55
N ILE A 294 -14.64 -8.81 14.09
CA ILE A 294 -15.38 -9.63 13.13
C ILE A 294 -15.82 -8.79 11.94
N ARG A 295 -16.05 -9.46 10.82
CA ARG A 295 -16.64 -8.88 9.61
C ARG A 295 -17.79 -9.76 9.14
N ASN A 296 -18.94 -9.16 8.87
CA ASN A 296 -20.18 -9.88 8.53
C ASN A 296 -20.36 -10.15 7.02
N GLY A 297 -19.47 -9.64 6.18
CA GLY A 297 -19.56 -9.81 4.75
C GLY A 297 -18.39 -9.19 4.02
N PRO A 298 -18.23 -9.49 2.72
CA PRO A 298 -17.05 -9.11 1.96
C PRO A 298 -16.90 -7.61 1.79
N LYS A 299 -17.96 -6.81 2.03
CA LYS A 299 -17.99 -5.35 1.90
C LYS A 299 -18.29 -4.64 3.23
N ASP A 300 -18.44 -5.41 4.30
CA ASP A 300 -18.75 -4.86 5.60
C ASP A 300 -17.46 -4.44 6.31
N GLU A 301 -17.57 -3.45 7.18
CA GLU A 301 -16.45 -2.99 8.01
C GLU A 301 -16.08 -4.04 9.07
N TRP A 302 -14.82 -4.01 9.52
CA TRP A 302 -14.39 -4.73 10.71
C TRP A 302 -14.96 -4.02 11.93
N ILE A 303 -15.74 -4.75 12.73
CA ILE A 303 -16.31 -4.24 13.98
C ILE A 303 -15.72 -5.03 15.17
N PRO A 304 -15.59 -4.40 16.35
CA PRO A 304 -15.18 -5.13 17.56
C PRO A 304 -16.05 -6.37 17.77
N ASP A 305 -15.42 -7.48 18.16
CA ASP A 305 -16.13 -8.74 18.42
C ASP A 305 -16.88 -8.63 19.76
N PRO A 306 -18.23 -8.66 19.76
CA PRO A 306 -19.02 -8.60 20.99
C PRO A 306 -18.72 -9.75 21.96
N ALA A 307 -18.16 -10.87 21.49
CA ALA A 307 -17.77 -11.98 22.34
C ALA A 307 -16.55 -11.66 23.23
N HIS A 308 -15.81 -10.59 22.93
CA HIS A 308 -14.56 -10.20 23.60
C HIS A 308 -14.62 -8.78 24.19
N GLU A 309 -15.81 -8.14 24.23
CA GLU A 309 -15.99 -6.78 24.80
C GLU A 309 -15.68 -6.69 26.32
N ASP A 310 -15.68 -7.81 27.05
CA ASP A 310 -15.46 -7.86 28.51
C ASP A 310 -14.01 -8.20 28.92
N ASP A 311 -13.09 -8.48 27.98
CA ASP A 311 -11.70 -8.89 28.29
C ASP A 311 -10.76 -7.70 28.61
N ASP A 312 -11.25 -6.46 28.50
CA ASP A 312 -10.53 -5.22 28.84
C ASP A 312 -10.61 -4.84 30.34
N ASP A 313 -11.13 -5.72 31.21
CA ASP A 313 -11.19 -5.48 32.65
C ASP A 313 -9.77 -5.58 33.26
N PRO A 314 -9.20 -4.48 33.80
CA PRO A 314 -7.87 -4.52 34.39
C PRO A 314 -7.88 -5.49 35.58
N VAL A 315 -6.99 -6.47 35.54
CA VAL A 315 -6.74 -7.39 36.66
C VAL A 315 -6.58 -6.56 37.94
N PRO A 316 -7.43 -6.74 38.98
CA PRO A 316 -7.32 -5.95 40.19
C PRO A 316 -5.97 -6.26 40.83
N ILE A 317 -5.11 -5.24 40.91
CA ILE A 317 -3.87 -5.31 41.67
C ILE A 317 -4.27 -5.46 43.15
N ILE A 318 -4.27 -6.69 43.63
CA ILE A 318 -4.27 -7.00 45.06
C ILE A 318 -2.82 -6.96 45.50
N THR A 319 -2.39 -5.87 46.13
CA THR A 319 -1.40 -5.86 47.23
C THR A 319 -1.48 -4.54 47.99
#